data_AF-A0A521TPA0-F1
#
_entry.id   AF-A0A521TPA0-F1
#
_cell.length_a   1.000
_cell.length_b   1.000
_cell.length_c   1.000
_cell.angle_alpha   90.00
_cell.angle_beta   90.00
_cell.angle_gamma   90.00
#
_symmetry.space_group_name_H-M   'P 1'
#
loop_
_entity.id
_entity.type
_entity.pdbx_description
1 polymer ?
#
loop_
_entity_poly.entity_id
_entity_poly.type
_entity_poly.pdbx_seq_one_letter_code
_entity_poly.pdbx_strand_id
1 'polypeptide(L)'
;MESQSPKDITDYYKHLSLFWTDIIHLMASKPQALTSIGPMRAFASNSKKISTELIQINENLMEFNKLVTEYYKQLSETWSEAQKKVNLKAPDVPHDTEQMESFKRIWIDIFDNDYTELFDSEKFGENYGKLVSKELELTKHWNNISNVILQSANLPSKEEIDEVYKEIHALKKRVTKLEIELKKKKDTKSEGNIKNEK
;
A
#
# COMPACT_ATOMS: atom_id res chain seq x y z
N MET A 1 -26.45 6.33 -10.68
CA MET A 1 -25.49 5.21 -10.65
C MET A 1 -26.18 4.03 -11.33
N GLU A 2 -25.92 3.83 -12.62
CA GLU A 2 -26.45 2.66 -13.34
C GLU A 2 -25.68 1.43 -12.89
N SER A 3 -26.40 0.42 -12.41
CA SER A 3 -25.85 -0.88 -12.06
C SER A 3 -25.44 -1.61 -13.34
N GLN A 4 -24.14 -1.88 -13.51
CA GLN A 4 -23.66 -2.70 -14.62
C GLN A 4 -24.34 -4.07 -14.59
N SER A 5 -24.91 -4.47 -15.73
CA SER A 5 -25.70 -5.68 -15.87
C SER A 5 -24.82 -6.93 -15.67
N PRO A 6 -25.33 -8.04 -15.10
CA PRO A 6 -24.58 -9.31 -14.95
C PRO A 6 -23.96 -9.83 -16.27
N LYS A 7 -24.52 -9.43 -17.41
CA LYS A 7 -24.01 -9.71 -18.75
C LYS A 7 -22.67 -9.02 -19.03
N ASP A 8 -22.51 -7.75 -18.63
CA ASP A 8 -21.29 -6.97 -18.84
C ASP A 8 -20.11 -7.53 -18.03
N ILE A 9 -20.38 -8.00 -16.82
CA ILE A 9 -19.36 -8.61 -15.96
C ILE A 9 -18.87 -9.93 -16.56
N THR A 10 -19.80 -10.74 -17.07
CA THR A 10 -19.48 -12.02 -17.71
C THR A 10 -18.68 -11.83 -19.00
N ASP A 11 -19.05 -10.83 -19.81
CA ASP A 11 -18.32 -10.48 -21.03
C ASP A 11 -16.93 -9.90 -20.71
N TYR A 12 -16.78 -9.12 -19.64
CA TYR A 12 -15.48 -8.65 -19.15
C TYR A 12 -14.54 -9.81 -18.78
N TYR A 13 -15.01 -10.79 -18.00
CA TYR A 13 -14.20 -11.96 -17.65
C TYR A 13 -13.86 -12.83 -18.86
N LYS A 14 -14.78 -12.92 -19.83
CA LYS A 14 -14.54 -13.63 -21.08
C LYS A 14 -13.47 -12.95 -21.92
N HIS A 15 -13.52 -11.62 -22.07
CA HIS A 15 -12.50 -10.85 -22.77
C HIS A 15 -11.14 -10.93 -22.09
N LEU A 16 -11.10 -10.85 -20.76
CA LEU A 16 -9.87 -10.98 -19.99
C LEU A 16 -9.27 -12.41 -20.13
N SER A 17 -10.11 -13.44 -20.07
CA SER A 17 -9.68 -14.83 -20.27
C SER A 17 -9.15 -15.09 -21.68
N LEU A 18 -9.82 -14.55 -22.70
CA LEU A 18 -9.37 -14.64 -24.10
C LEU A 18 -8.03 -13.93 -24.29
N PHE A 19 -7.89 -12.72 -23.75
CA PHE A 19 -6.63 -11.97 -23.77
C PHE A 19 -5.46 -12.77 -23.16
N TRP A 20 -5.66 -13.36 -21.97
CA TRP A 20 -4.63 -14.20 -21.33
C TRP A 20 -4.36 -15.50 -22.09
N THR A 21 -5.40 -16.10 -22.69
CA THR A 21 -5.25 -17.31 -23.51
C THR A 21 -4.46 -17.02 -24.79
N ASP A 22 -4.71 -15.88 -25.44
CA ASP A 22 -3.99 -15.45 -26.64
C ASP A 22 -2.53 -15.10 -26.32
N ILE A 23 -2.26 -14.50 -25.15
CA ILE A 23 -0.90 -14.29 -24.64
C ILE A 23 -0.19 -15.64 -24.46
N ILE A 24 -0.84 -16.64 -23.85
CA ILE A 24 -0.28 -17.99 -23.67
C ILE A 24 -0.06 -18.68 -25.02
N HIS A 25 -1.00 -18.53 -25.94
CA HIS A 25 -0.89 -19.12 -27.28
C HIS A 25 0.23 -18.47 -28.09
N LEU A 26 0.40 -17.14 -27.99
CA LEU A 26 1.52 -16.41 -28.57
C LEU A 26 2.86 -16.88 -27.98
N MET A 27 2.93 -17.14 -26.66
CA MET A 27 4.12 -17.70 -26.00
C MET A 27 4.42 -19.15 -26.40
N ALA A 28 3.39 -19.94 -26.67
CA ALA A 28 3.52 -21.35 -27.05
C ALA A 28 3.79 -21.56 -28.55
N SER A 29 3.37 -20.63 -29.41
CA SER A 29 3.24 -20.87 -30.86
C SER A 29 4.43 -20.48 -31.74
N LYS A 30 5.67 -20.33 -31.21
CA LYS A 30 6.90 -20.53 -32.03
C LYS A 30 8.20 -20.67 -31.21
N PRO A 31 9.18 -21.44 -31.72
CA PRO A 31 10.09 -22.29 -30.94
C PRO A 31 11.30 -21.55 -30.35
N GLN A 32 11.97 -22.27 -29.45
CA GLN A 32 13.16 -22.02 -28.63
C GLN A 32 14.39 -21.31 -29.28
N ALA A 33 14.29 -20.71 -30.48
CA ALA A 33 15.37 -20.06 -31.23
C ALA A 33 15.36 -18.52 -31.21
N LEU A 34 14.37 -17.85 -30.59
CA LEU A 34 14.24 -16.38 -30.58
C LEU A 34 14.72 -15.69 -29.27
N THR A 35 15.31 -16.43 -28.35
CA THR A 35 15.79 -15.90 -27.06
C THR A 35 17.07 -15.06 -27.15
N SER A 36 17.61 -14.80 -28.34
CA SER A 36 18.99 -14.32 -28.48
C SER A 36 19.22 -12.80 -28.55
N ILE A 37 18.26 -11.90 -28.87
CA ILE A 37 18.58 -10.45 -28.90
C ILE A 37 17.40 -9.51 -28.54
N GLY A 38 17.67 -8.56 -27.63
CA GLY A 38 16.95 -7.28 -27.48
C GLY A 38 15.54 -7.35 -26.86
N PRO A 39 14.46 -7.01 -27.59
CA PRO A 39 13.11 -6.85 -27.02
C PRO A 39 12.47 -8.12 -26.46
N MET A 40 12.62 -9.27 -27.14
CA MET A 40 11.94 -10.50 -26.70
C MET A 40 12.52 -11.10 -25.41
N ARG A 41 13.82 -10.91 -25.18
CA ARG A 41 14.46 -11.30 -23.92
C ARG A 41 13.99 -10.41 -22.75
N ALA A 42 13.86 -9.11 -22.99
CA ALA A 42 13.33 -8.16 -21.99
C ALA A 42 11.87 -8.50 -21.64
N PHE A 43 11.04 -8.77 -22.66
CA PHE A 43 9.67 -9.22 -22.48
C PHE A 43 9.58 -10.49 -21.63
N ALA A 44 10.29 -11.56 -22.01
CA ALA A 44 10.27 -12.82 -21.27
C ALA A 44 10.75 -12.65 -19.81
N SER A 45 11.78 -11.83 -19.57
CA SER A 45 12.25 -11.52 -18.23
C SER A 45 11.22 -10.76 -17.40
N ASN A 46 10.53 -9.78 -17.99
CA ASN A 46 9.54 -8.96 -17.31
C ASN A 46 8.26 -9.76 -17.02
N SER A 47 7.81 -10.58 -17.97
CA SER A 47 6.72 -11.53 -17.75
C SER A 47 7.03 -12.47 -16.59
N LYS A 48 8.25 -13.04 -16.53
CA LYS A 48 8.66 -13.88 -15.41
C LYS A 48 8.59 -13.14 -14.07
N LYS A 49 9.09 -11.90 -14.00
CA LYS A 49 9.03 -11.07 -12.79
C LYS A 49 7.58 -10.85 -12.35
N ILE A 50 6.71 -10.42 -13.27
CA ILE A 50 5.28 -10.19 -12.99
C ILE A 50 4.62 -11.49 -12.50
N SER A 51 4.86 -12.63 -13.16
CA SER A 51 4.31 -13.91 -12.73
C SER A 51 4.77 -14.31 -11.33
N THR A 52 6.04 -14.09 -10.97
CA THR A 52 6.54 -14.34 -9.61
C THR A 52 5.86 -13.44 -8.59
N GLU A 53 5.71 -12.15 -8.87
CA GLU A 53 4.98 -11.22 -8.00
C GLU A 53 3.51 -11.63 -7.82
N LEU A 54 2.84 -12.06 -8.89
CA LEU A 54 1.45 -12.55 -8.83
C LEU A 54 1.29 -13.83 -8.00
N ILE A 55 2.26 -14.75 -8.04
CA ILE A 55 2.25 -15.93 -7.17
C ILE A 55 2.35 -15.51 -5.71
N GLN A 56 3.29 -14.61 -5.38
CA GLN A 56 3.46 -14.09 -4.02
C GLN A 56 2.22 -13.31 -3.53
N ILE A 57 1.58 -12.53 -4.41
CA ILE A 57 0.32 -11.85 -4.11
C ILE A 57 -0.78 -12.85 -3.75
N ASN A 58 -0.92 -13.94 -4.50
CA ASN A 58 -1.94 -14.95 -4.20
C ASN A 58 -1.71 -15.60 -2.82
N GLU A 59 -0.46 -15.95 -2.51
CA GLU A 59 -0.09 -16.51 -1.20
C GLU A 59 -0.40 -15.52 -0.07
N ASN A 60 0.02 -14.26 -0.21
CA ASN A 60 -0.22 -13.21 0.78
C ASN A 60 -1.71 -12.84 0.90
N LEU A 61 -2.49 -12.89 -0.18
CA LEU A 61 -3.93 -12.65 -0.15
C LEU A 61 -4.68 -13.71 0.67
N MET A 62 -4.26 -14.98 0.60
CA MET A 62 -4.87 -16.03 1.42
C MET A 62 -4.68 -15.75 2.91
N GLU A 63 -3.46 -15.38 3.31
CA GLU A 63 -3.15 -15.06 4.70
C GLU A 63 -3.83 -13.76 5.15
N PHE A 64 -3.82 -12.72 4.31
CA PHE A 64 -4.54 -11.47 4.54
C PHE A 64 -6.03 -11.73 4.79
N ASN A 65 -6.70 -12.52 3.94
CA ASN A 65 -8.12 -12.85 4.12
C ASN A 65 -8.39 -13.54 5.46
N LYS A 66 -7.50 -14.44 5.90
CA LYS A 66 -7.62 -15.08 7.21
C LYS A 66 -7.53 -14.06 8.36
N LEU A 67 -6.57 -13.14 8.30
CA LEU A 67 -6.37 -12.11 9.32
C LEU A 67 -7.53 -11.11 9.36
N VAL A 68 -8.03 -10.67 8.20
CA VAL A 68 -9.24 -9.84 8.09
C VAL A 68 -10.45 -10.55 8.69
N THR A 69 -10.62 -11.85 8.39
CA THR A 69 -11.73 -12.63 8.93
C THR A 69 -11.68 -12.70 10.46
N GLU A 70 -10.51 -12.98 11.05
CA GLU A 70 -10.34 -13.00 12.51
C GLU A 70 -10.56 -11.60 13.11
N TYR A 71 -10.10 -10.54 12.43
CA TYR A 71 -10.30 -9.15 12.88
C TYR A 71 -11.80 -8.81 12.98
N TYR A 72 -12.58 -9.09 11.94
CA TYR A 72 -14.03 -8.86 11.98
C TYR A 72 -14.76 -9.79 12.96
N LYS A 73 -14.28 -11.02 13.10
CA LYS A 73 -14.82 -11.95 14.09
C LYS A 73 -14.65 -11.39 15.50
N GLN A 74 -13.46 -10.91 15.86
CA GLN A 74 -13.20 -10.29 17.16
C GLN A 74 -14.15 -9.11 17.43
N LEU A 75 -14.29 -8.20 16.45
CA LEU A 75 -15.23 -7.07 16.57
C LEU A 75 -16.68 -7.52 16.72
N SER A 76 -17.11 -8.53 15.97
CA SER A 76 -18.48 -9.04 16.00
C SER A 76 -18.80 -9.78 17.30
N GLU A 77 -17.83 -10.51 17.86
CA GLU A 77 -17.97 -11.20 19.14
C GLU A 77 -18.10 -10.16 20.26
N THR A 78 -17.23 -9.14 20.30
CA THR A 78 -17.33 -8.04 21.26
C THR A 78 -18.66 -7.29 21.14
N TRP A 79 -19.11 -6.98 19.92
CA TRP A 79 -20.43 -6.38 19.71
C TRP A 79 -21.56 -7.24 20.30
N SER A 80 -21.53 -8.55 20.05
CA SER A 80 -22.55 -9.49 20.53
C SER A 80 -22.58 -9.54 22.05
N GLU A 81 -21.43 -9.62 22.70
CA GLU A 81 -21.32 -9.65 24.17
C GLU A 81 -21.74 -8.31 24.80
N ALA A 82 -21.30 -7.18 24.25
CA ALA A 82 -21.74 -5.85 24.68
C ALA A 82 -23.26 -5.68 24.55
N GLN A 83 -23.84 -6.10 23.43
CA GLN A 83 -25.29 -6.04 23.21
C GLN A 83 -26.06 -6.92 24.21
N LYS A 84 -25.56 -8.11 24.56
CA LYS A 84 -26.16 -8.95 25.61
C LYS A 84 -26.14 -8.23 26.96
N LYS A 85 -25.02 -7.61 27.33
CA LYS A 85 -24.89 -6.82 28.58
C LYS A 85 -25.88 -5.65 28.61
N VAL A 86 -26.06 -4.94 27.49
CA VAL A 86 -27.07 -3.87 27.37
C VAL A 86 -28.48 -4.43 27.57
N ASN A 87 -28.83 -5.53 26.90
CA ASN A 87 -30.15 -6.13 27.01
C ASN A 87 -30.46 -6.59 28.45
N LEU A 88 -29.45 -7.03 29.20
CA LEU A 88 -29.59 -7.41 30.61
C LEU A 88 -29.84 -6.21 31.52
N LYS A 89 -29.25 -5.03 31.23
CA LYS A 89 -29.45 -3.80 32.02
C LYS A 89 -30.65 -2.96 31.57
N ALA A 90 -31.15 -3.17 30.36
CA ALA A 90 -32.26 -2.40 29.80
C ALA A 90 -33.53 -2.40 30.68
N PRO A 91 -33.93 -3.50 31.36
CA PRO A 91 -35.09 -3.51 32.25
C PRO A 91 -34.93 -2.64 33.51
N ASP A 92 -33.69 -2.40 33.94
CA ASP A 92 -33.39 -1.63 35.17
C ASP A 92 -33.43 -0.11 34.92
N VAL A 93 -33.61 0.33 33.67
CA VAL A 93 -33.67 1.75 33.32
C VAL A 93 -35.00 2.35 33.80
N PRO A 94 -34.98 3.42 34.63
CA PRO A 94 -36.18 4.12 35.05
C PRO A 94 -37.03 4.57 33.86
N HIS A 95 -38.34 4.35 33.96
CA HIS A 95 -39.31 4.80 32.96
C HIS A 95 -39.80 6.21 33.32
N ASP A 96 -38.92 7.19 33.23
CA ASP A 96 -39.19 8.60 33.48
C ASP A 96 -38.83 9.46 32.25
N THR A 97 -38.87 10.79 32.40
CA THR A 97 -38.53 11.73 31.32
C THR A 97 -37.07 11.64 30.86
N GLU A 98 -36.18 11.05 31.67
CA GLU A 98 -34.75 10.88 31.39
C GLU A 98 -34.39 9.45 30.93
N GLN A 99 -35.38 8.57 30.74
CA GLN A 99 -35.21 7.18 30.32
C GLN A 99 -34.25 7.03 29.13
N MET A 100 -34.41 7.87 28.11
CA MET A 100 -33.60 7.82 26.89
C MET A 100 -32.13 8.21 27.15
N GLU A 101 -31.87 9.20 28.01
CA GLU A 101 -30.50 9.58 28.36
C GLU A 101 -29.83 8.53 29.24
N SER A 102 -30.58 7.98 30.20
CA SER A 102 -30.10 6.91 31.09
C SER A 102 -29.76 5.65 30.29
N PHE A 103 -30.61 5.25 29.34
CA PHE A 103 -30.33 4.13 28.45
C PHE A 103 -29.10 4.37 27.58
N LYS A 104 -28.96 5.57 26.98
CA LYS A 104 -27.78 5.92 26.16
C LYS A 104 -26.48 5.84 26.95
N ARG A 105 -26.45 6.33 28.20
CA ARG A 105 -25.27 6.23 29.06
C ARG A 105 -24.88 4.78 29.29
N ILE A 106 -25.83 3.93 29.68
CA ILE A 106 -25.57 2.50 29.88
C ILE A 106 -25.06 1.84 28.60
N TRP A 107 -25.65 2.17 27.45
CA TRP A 107 -25.21 1.63 26.15
C TRP A 107 -23.78 2.07 25.84
N ILE A 108 -23.47 3.36 25.93
CA ILE A 108 -22.12 3.89 25.70
C ILE A 108 -21.12 3.26 26.67
N ASP A 109 -21.42 3.26 27.98
CA ASP A 109 -20.50 2.74 28.99
C ASP A 109 -20.18 1.26 28.77
N ILE A 110 -21.15 0.43 28.40
CA ILE A 110 -20.91 -0.99 28.13
C ILE A 110 -20.05 -1.15 26.89
N PHE A 111 -20.40 -0.48 25.79
CA PHE A 111 -19.66 -0.60 24.55
C PHE A 111 -18.24 -0.05 24.67
N ASP A 112 -18.06 1.10 25.33
CA ASP A 112 -16.74 1.72 25.54
C ASP A 112 -15.83 0.81 26.36
N ASN A 113 -16.34 0.24 27.46
CA ASN A 113 -15.56 -0.70 28.28
C ASN A 113 -15.18 -1.98 27.51
N ASP A 114 -16.14 -2.61 26.84
CA ASP A 114 -15.91 -3.88 26.13
C ASP A 114 -14.97 -3.70 24.92
N TYR A 115 -15.07 -2.59 24.19
CA TYR A 115 -14.16 -2.29 23.09
C TYR A 115 -12.79 -1.82 23.58
N THR A 116 -12.70 -1.09 24.70
CA THR A 116 -11.42 -0.77 25.33
C THR A 116 -10.68 -2.04 25.72
N GLU A 117 -11.36 -3.00 26.36
CA GLU A 117 -10.77 -4.30 26.69
C GLU A 117 -10.32 -5.08 25.44
N LEU A 118 -11.13 -5.07 24.37
CA LEU A 118 -10.74 -5.68 23.10
C LEU A 118 -9.47 -5.04 22.53
N PHE A 119 -9.40 -3.71 22.47
CA PHE A 119 -8.28 -3.00 21.86
C PHE A 119 -7.01 -3.07 22.69
N ASP A 120 -7.12 -3.16 24.02
CA ASP A 120 -5.99 -3.42 24.92
C ASP A 120 -5.53 -4.88 24.90
N SER A 121 -6.31 -5.79 24.29
CA SER A 121 -5.96 -7.21 24.24
C SER A 121 -4.78 -7.47 23.30
N GLU A 122 -3.78 -8.21 23.80
CA GLU A 122 -2.60 -8.63 23.02
C GLU A 122 -3.03 -9.41 21.76
N LYS A 123 -4.03 -10.29 21.88
CA LYS A 123 -4.55 -11.08 20.76
C LYS A 123 -5.08 -10.21 19.62
N PHE A 124 -5.83 -9.14 19.94
CA PHE A 124 -6.34 -8.22 18.91
C PHE A 124 -5.19 -7.42 18.29
N GLY A 125 -4.31 -6.85 19.12
CA GLY A 125 -3.15 -6.11 18.66
C GLY A 125 -2.23 -6.92 17.74
N GLU A 126 -1.96 -8.19 18.09
CA GLU A 126 -1.18 -9.09 17.26
C GLU A 126 -1.83 -9.38 15.90
N ASN A 127 -3.14 -9.68 15.89
CA ASN A 127 -3.86 -9.97 14.66
C ASN A 127 -3.90 -8.74 13.75
N TYR A 128 -4.19 -7.56 14.31
CA TYR A 128 -4.19 -6.30 13.58
C TYR A 128 -2.79 -5.94 13.05
N GLY A 129 -1.74 -6.11 13.86
CA GLY A 129 -0.36 -5.88 13.43
C GLY A 129 0.05 -6.78 12.27
N LYS A 130 -0.30 -8.08 12.33
CA LYS A 130 -0.09 -9.03 11.22
C LYS A 130 -0.89 -8.64 9.98
N LEU A 131 -2.14 -8.21 10.16
CA LEU A 131 -3.01 -7.78 9.07
C LEU A 131 -2.40 -6.60 8.30
N VAL A 132 -2.03 -5.53 9.00
CA VAL A 132 -1.40 -4.35 8.41
C VAL A 132 -0.07 -4.71 7.74
N SER A 133 0.72 -5.59 8.37
CA SER A 133 1.97 -6.07 7.77
C SER A 133 1.74 -6.76 6.42
N LYS A 134 0.71 -7.62 6.33
CA LYS A 134 0.34 -8.31 5.09
C LYS A 134 -0.22 -7.36 4.03
N GLU A 135 -0.97 -6.33 4.44
CA GLU A 135 -1.43 -5.26 3.53
C GLU A 135 -0.24 -4.50 2.89
N LEU A 136 0.77 -4.18 3.70
CA LEU A 136 1.99 -3.51 3.22
C LEU A 136 2.79 -4.41 2.27
N GLU A 137 2.90 -5.71 2.56
CA GLU A 137 3.52 -6.68 1.66
C GLU A 137 2.79 -6.75 0.31
N LEU A 138 1.46 -6.85 0.31
CA LEU A 138 0.64 -6.83 -0.91
C LEU A 138 0.85 -5.55 -1.72
N THR A 139 0.87 -4.39 -1.04
CA THR A 139 1.13 -3.10 -1.67
C THR A 139 2.52 -3.05 -2.31
N LYS A 140 3.53 -3.61 -1.64
CA LYS A 140 4.89 -3.70 -2.17
C LYS A 140 4.96 -4.55 -3.44
N HIS A 141 4.32 -5.72 -3.46
CA HIS A 141 4.27 -6.56 -4.66
C HIS A 141 3.56 -5.85 -5.82
N TRP A 142 2.49 -5.11 -5.53
CA TRP A 142 1.81 -4.30 -6.54
C TRP A 142 2.69 -3.18 -7.10
N ASN A 143 3.44 -2.48 -6.26
CA ASN A 143 4.40 -1.47 -6.69
C ASN A 143 5.50 -2.08 -7.57
N ASN A 144 6.01 -3.27 -7.22
CA ASN A 144 6.99 -3.97 -8.05
C ASN A 144 6.44 -4.30 -9.44
N ILE A 145 5.20 -4.78 -9.53
CA ILE A 145 4.53 -5.04 -10.82
C ILE A 145 4.41 -3.73 -11.62
N SER A 146 3.95 -2.65 -10.98
CA SER A 146 3.82 -1.33 -11.61
C SER A 146 5.15 -0.85 -12.17
N ASN A 147 6.24 -0.99 -11.42
CA ASN A 147 7.58 -0.62 -11.84
C ASN A 147 8.06 -1.41 -13.06
N VAL A 148 7.82 -2.73 -13.08
CA VAL A 148 8.18 -3.57 -14.23
C VAL A 148 7.37 -3.16 -15.48
N ILE A 149 6.10 -2.79 -15.32
CA ILE A 149 5.25 -2.31 -16.42
C ILE A 149 5.75 -0.95 -16.94
N LEU A 150 6.04 0.00 -16.05
CA LEU A 150 6.56 1.33 -16.43
C LEU A 150 7.88 1.21 -17.18
N GLN A 151 8.83 0.43 -16.65
CA GLN A 151 10.10 0.17 -17.31
C GLN A 151 9.92 -0.49 -18.68
N SER A 152 8.93 -1.40 -18.83
CA SER A 152 8.60 -2.02 -20.11
C SER A 152 8.06 -1.02 -21.13
N ALA A 153 7.35 0.01 -20.67
CA ALA A 153 6.86 1.12 -21.49
C ALA A 153 7.91 2.23 -21.71
N ASN A 154 9.15 2.03 -21.23
CA ASN A 154 10.20 3.04 -21.21
C ASN A 154 9.76 4.34 -20.48
N LEU A 155 8.91 4.19 -19.46
CA LEU A 155 8.46 5.23 -18.56
C LEU A 155 9.19 5.08 -17.22
N PRO A 156 9.59 6.19 -16.58
CA PRO A 156 10.28 6.12 -15.30
C PRO A 156 9.32 5.71 -14.18
N SER A 157 9.82 4.93 -13.22
CA SER A 157 9.08 4.60 -12.00
C SER A 157 9.03 5.78 -11.02
N LYS A 158 8.14 5.69 -10.03
CA LYS A 158 8.08 6.69 -8.96
C LYS A 158 9.39 6.72 -8.17
N GLU A 159 9.97 5.57 -7.84
CA GLU A 159 11.26 5.55 -7.12
C GLU A 159 12.39 6.16 -7.95
N GLU A 160 12.44 5.87 -9.26
CA GLU A 160 13.45 6.45 -10.16
C GLU A 160 13.31 7.97 -10.24
N ILE A 161 12.07 8.49 -10.32
CA ILE A 161 11.81 9.94 -10.26
C ILE A 161 12.28 10.52 -8.93
N ASP A 162 11.89 9.91 -7.80
CA ASP A 162 12.23 10.39 -6.47
C ASP A 162 13.75 10.38 -6.21
N GLU A 163 14.46 9.38 -6.73
CA GLU A 163 15.92 9.30 -6.68
C GLU A 163 16.57 10.43 -7.47
N VAL A 164 16.14 10.66 -8.72
CA VAL A 164 16.61 11.77 -9.55
C VAL A 164 16.36 13.12 -8.85
N TYR A 165 15.19 13.31 -8.22
CA TYR A 165 14.90 14.51 -7.44
C TYR A 165 15.87 14.70 -6.26
N LYS A 166 16.17 13.63 -5.51
CA LYS A 166 17.12 13.68 -4.39
C LYS A 166 18.53 14.01 -4.88
N GLU A 167 18.96 13.41 -5.98
CA GLU A 167 20.28 13.69 -6.57
C GLU A 167 20.39 15.13 -7.07
N ILE A 168 19.38 15.64 -7.79
CA ILE A 168 19.32 17.04 -8.23
C ILE A 168 19.40 17.98 -7.03
N HIS A 169 18.66 17.70 -5.96
CA HIS A 169 18.71 18.50 -4.75
C HIS A 169 20.10 18.46 -4.08
N ALA A 170 20.73 17.29 -4.00
CA ALA A 170 22.08 17.12 -3.47
C ALA A 170 23.13 17.85 -4.32
N LEU A 171 23.01 17.78 -5.64
CA LEU A 171 23.87 18.50 -6.59
C LEU A 171 23.71 20.00 -6.44
N LYS A 172 22.47 20.53 -6.40
CA LYS A 172 22.20 21.95 -6.18
C LYS A 172 22.88 22.44 -4.90
N LYS A 173 22.77 21.68 -3.81
CA LYS A 173 23.44 22.01 -2.53
C LYS A 173 24.97 22.05 -2.66
N ARG A 174 25.56 21.09 -3.38
CA ARG A 174 27.02 21.06 -3.63
C ARG A 174 27.47 22.26 -4.48
N VAL A 175 26.74 22.58 -5.54
CA VAL A 175 27.03 23.72 -6.42
C VAL A 175 26.97 25.02 -5.61
N THR A 176 25.89 25.25 -4.86
CA THR A 176 25.77 26.46 -4.01
C THR A 176 26.91 26.57 -3.01
N LYS A 177 27.33 25.46 -2.38
CA LYS A 177 28.47 25.46 -1.46
C LYS A 177 29.77 25.87 -2.16
N LEU A 178 30.05 25.28 -3.33
CA LEU A 178 31.24 25.60 -4.13
C LEU A 178 31.23 27.05 -4.61
N GLU A 179 30.09 27.59 -5.04
CA GLU A 179 29.93 28.99 -5.43
C GLU A 179 30.27 29.94 -4.28
N ILE A 180 29.79 29.64 -3.07
CA ILE A 180 30.10 30.42 -1.87
C ILE A 180 31.60 30.36 -1.54
N GLU A 181 32.21 29.17 -1.57
CA GLU A 181 33.65 29.01 -1.30
C GLU A 181 34.52 29.75 -2.34
N LEU A 182 34.12 29.71 -3.61
CA LEU A 182 34.79 30.41 -4.70
C LEU A 182 34.68 31.93 -4.54
N LYS A 183 33.52 32.44 -4.12
CA LYS A 183 33.31 33.85 -3.82
C LYS A 183 34.19 34.30 -2.66
N LYS A 184 34.19 33.55 -1.54
CA LYS A 184 35.07 33.81 -0.39
C LYS A 184 36.54 33.85 -0.77
N LYS A 185 37.03 32.89 -1.58
CA LYS A 185 38.42 32.87 -2.06
C LYS A 185 38.78 34.05 -2.96
N LYS A 186 37.83 34.53 -3.78
CA LYS A 186 38.02 35.74 -4.59
C LYS A 186 38.13 36.98 -3.70
N ASP A 187 37.28 37.10 -2.69
CA ASP A 187 37.27 38.21 -1.75
C ASP A 187 38.55 38.23 -0.89
N THR A 188 39.09 37.07 -0.47
CA THR A 188 40.37 37.03 0.26
C THR A 188 41.59 37.34 -0.61
N LYS A 189 41.54 37.01 -1.92
CA LYS A 189 42.62 37.34 -2.86
C LYS A 189 42.66 38.82 -3.21
N SER A 190 41.51 39.51 -3.27
CA SER A 190 41.48 40.96 -3.51
C SER A 190 42.04 41.74 -2.30
N GLU A 191 41.74 41.31 -1.07
CA GLU A 191 42.30 41.91 0.15
C GLU A 191 43.81 41.65 0.33
N GLY A 192 44.32 40.49 -0.12
CA GLY A 192 45.74 40.16 -0.08
C GLY A 192 46.59 40.95 -1.08
N ASN A 193 46.06 41.25 -2.27
CA ASN A 193 46.78 42.07 -3.26
C ASN A 193 46.91 43.55 -2.82
N ILE A 194 45.90 44.09 -2.14
CA ILE A 194 45.92 45.49 -1.66
C ILE A 194 46.98 45.72 -0.55
N LYS A 195 47.38 44.66 0.17
CA LYS A 195 48.42 44.74 1.21
C LYS A 195 49.85 44.57 0.70
N ASN A 196 50.05 44.05 -0.52
CA ASN A 196 51.38 43.85 -1.11
C ASN A 196 51.82 45.00 -2.03
N GLU A 197 50.98 46.01 -2.25
CA GLU A 197 51.28 47.22 -3.05
C GLU A 197 51.56 48.48 -2.20
N LYS A 198 51.77 48.34 -0.89
CA LYS A 198 52.25 49.42 0.00
C LYS A 198 53.61 49.07 0.59
#